data_AF-A0A4R2SZ59-F1
#
_entry.id   AF-A0A4R2SZ59-F1
#
_cell.length_a   1.000
_cell.length_b   1.000
_cell.length_c   1.000
_cell.angle_alpha   90.00
_cell.angle_beta   90.00
_cell.angle_gamma   90.00
#
_symmetry.space_group_name_H-M   'P 1'
#
loop_
_entity.id
_entity.type
_entity.pdbx_description
1 polymer ?
#
loop_
_entity_poly.entity_id
_entity_poly.type
_entity_poly.pdbx_seq_one_letter_code
_entity_poly.pdbx_strand_id
1 'polypeptide(L)'
;MVCKHDHIQKAFDHEGITHLLPTKALSFEENLQKVKNCKVVADFVNSAHSGLSFRIFDALCFNKKLITTNKTIQNYDFYHPNNIFIWENNNTDELIEFLAKPYVPIDETIKQYYSFTAWIKRILPNLD
;
A
#
# COMPACT_ATOMS: atom_id res chain seq x y z
N MET A 1 -9.71 -2.11 -4.35
CA MET A 1 -9.59 -2.73 -5.69
C MET A 1 -11.00 -2.84 -6.23
N VAL A 2 -11.29 -2.29 -7.41
CA VAL A 2 -12.63 -2.41 -8.01
C VAL A 2 -12.70 -3.75 -8.73
N CYS A 3 -13.65 -4.61 -8.33
CA CYS A 3 -13.85 -5.88 -9.00
C CYS A 3 -14.52 -5.61 -10.37
N LYS A 4 -13.83 -5.94 -11.46
CA LYS A 4 -14.33 -5.70 -12.82
C LYS A 4 -15.25 -6.80 -13.35
N HIS A 5 -15.35 -7.94 -12.65
CA HIS A 5 -16.13 -9.08 -13.12
C HIS A 5 -16.82 -9.83 -11.98
N ASP A 6 -18.13 -10.05 -12.12
CA ASP A 6 -18.99 -10.68 -11.11
C ASP A 6 -18.57 -12.12 -10.74
N HIS A 7 -17.88 -12.84 -11.63
CA HIS A 7 -17.43 -14.22 -11.38
C HIS A 7 -16.30 -14.32 -10.35
N ILE A 8 -15.48 -13.27 -10.21
CA ILE A 8 -14.38 -13.26 -9.22
C ILE A 8 -14.95 -13.12 -7.81
N GLN A 9 -16.06 -12.40 -7.64
CA GLN A 9 -16.65 -12.18 -6.34
C GLN A 9 -17.09 -13.49 -5.68
N LYS A 10 -17.76 -14.39 -6.42
CA LYS A 10 -18.20 -15.69 -5.88
C LYS A 10 -17.05 -16.58 -5.42
N ALA A 11 -15.89 -16.50 -6.08
CA ALA A 11 -14.73 -17.31 -5.73
C ALA A 11 -14.02 -16.82 -4.45
N PHE A 12 -14.24 -15.56 -4.06
CA PHE A 12 -13.60 -14.92 -2.89
C PHE A 12 -14.63 -14.33 -1.92
N ASP A 13 -15.86 -14.86 -1.94
CA ASP A 13 -16.91 -14.45 -1.01
C ASP A 13 -16.64 -15.12 0.34
N HIS A 14 -16.17 -14.34 1.29
CA HIS A 14 -15.79 -14.81 2.61
C HIS A 14 -16.14 -13.76 3.66
N GLU A 15 -16.53 -14.22 4.85
CA GLU A 15 -16.80 -13.34 5.99
C GLU A 15 -15.59 -12.44 6.28
N GLY A 16 -15.85 -11.14 6.47
CA GLY A 16 -14.81 -10.13 6.70
C GLY A 16 -14.18 -9.53 5.43
N ILE A 17 -14.49 -10.04 4.23
CA ILE A 17 -14.04 -9.44 2.96
C ILE A 17 -15.15 -8.56 2.38
N THR A 18 -14.87 -7.28 2.20
CA THR A 18 -15.78 -6.35 1.51
C THR A 18 -15.31 -6.10 0.08
N HIS A 19 -16.12 -6.51 -0.90
CA HIS A 19 -15.86 -6.30 -2.32
C HIS A 19 -16.44 -4.96 -2.79
N LEU A 20 -15.62 -4.15 -3.46
CA LEU A 20 -16.06 -2.87 -4.04
C LEU A 20 -16.41 -3.05 -5.51
N LEU A 21 -17.69 -2.82 -5.83
CA LEU A 21 -18.20 -2.80 -7.21
C LEU A 21 -17.93 -1.43 -7.85
N PRO A 22 -17.87 -1.32 -9.20
CA PRO A 22 -17.69 -0.03 -9.86
C PRO A 22 -18.72 1.04 -9.45
N THR A 23 -19.96 0.61 -9.23
CA THR A 23 -21.07 1.47 -8.77
C THR A 23 -20.96 1.91 -7.31
N LYS A 24 -20.06 1.28 -6.54
CA LYS A 24 -19.75 1.57 -5.14
C LYS A 24 -18.25 1.86 -4.97
N ALA A 25 -17.61 2.38 -6.02
CA ALA A 25 -16.22 2.78 -5.96
C ALA A 25 -16.07 3.91 -4.93
N LEU A 26 -15.02 3.82 -4.11
CA LEU A 26 -14.69 4.85 -3.15
C LEU A 26 -14.12 6.07 -3.89
N SER A 27 -14.49 7.25 -3.44
CA SER A 27 -13.75 8.48 -3.74
C SER A 27 -12.32 8.38 -3.19
N PHE A 28 -11.44 9.26 -3.69
CA PHE A 28 -10.08 9.36 -3.19
C PHE A 28 -10.03 9.65 -1.68
N GLU A 29 -10.88 10.57 -1.20
CA GLU A 29 -10.93 10.93 0.21
C GLU A 29 -11.41 9.77 1.08
N GLU A 30 -12.48 9.07 0.69
CA GLU A 30 -12.96 7.89 1.42
C GLU A 30 -11.89 6.80 1.50
N ASN A 31 -11.17 6.56 0.39
CA ASN A 31 -10.05 5.62 0.37
C ASN A 31 -8.94 6.04 1.34
N LEU A 32 -8.59 7.34 1.37
CA LEU A 32 -7.60 7.87 2.29
C LEU A 32 -8.01 7.68 3.76
N GLN A 33 -9.28 7.91 4.08
CA GLN A 33 -9.81 7.66 5.43
C GLN A 33 -9.78 6.18 5.80
N LYS A 34 -10.04 5.28 4.84
CA LYS A 34 -9.89 3.83 5.06
C LYS A 34 -8.44 3.46 5.34
N VAL A 35 -7.48 4.00 4.61
CA VAL A 35 -6.05 3.78 4.86
C VAL A 35 -5.65 4.30 6.23
N LYS A 36 -6.05 5.52 6.61
CA LYS A 36 -5.79 6.10 7.95
C LYS A 36 -6.28 5.22 9.09
N ASN A 37 -7.42 4.55 8.91
CA ASN A 37 -8.05 3.72 9.94
C ASN A 37 -7.67 2.24 9.87
N CYS A 38 -6.94 1.79 8.85
CA CYS A 38 -6.49 0.40 8.78
C CYS A 38 -5.21 0.17 9.59
N LYS A 39 -4.91 -1.10 9.86
CA LYS A 39 -3.64 -1.54 10.47
C LYS A 39 -2.57 -1.81 9.42
N VAL A 40 -2.98 -2.33 8.26
CA VAL A 40 -2.09 -2.81 7.20
C VAL A 40 -2.70 -2.46 5.85
N VAL A 41 -1.87 -2.07 4.89
CA VAL A 41 -2.22 -1.90 3.48
C VAL A 41 -1.68 -3.10 2.70
N ALA A 42 -2.46 -3.64 1.77
CA ALA A 42 -2.02 -4.69 0.86
C ALA A 42 -1.89 -4.14 -0.56
N ASP A 43 -0.76 -4.39 -1.22
CA ASP A 43 -0.44 -3.92 -2.57
C ASP A 43 0.14 -5.04 -3.45
N PHE A 44 -0.69 -5.58 -4.33
CA PHE A 44 -0.28 -6.63 -5.25
C PHE A 44 -0.04 -6.06 -6.64
N VAL A 45 1.18 -6.20 -7.14
CA VAL A 45 1.57 -5.73 -8.48
C VAL A 45 0.83 -6.54 -9.53
N ASN A 46 0.20 -5.85 -10.47
CA ASN A 46 -0.27 -6.47 -11.71
C ASN A 46 0.90 -6.49 -12.70
N SER A 47 1.10 -7.60 -13.43
CA SER A 47 2.21 -7.80 -14.38
C SER A 47 2.35 -6.70 -15.44
N ALA A 48 1.30 -5.92 -15.69
CA ALA A 48 1.30 -4.79 -16.63
C ALA A 48 1.98 -3.51 -16.11
N HIS A 49 2.39 -3.43 -14.84
CA HIS A 49 2.94 -2.22 -14.24
C HIS A 49 4.32 -2.43 -13.64
N SER A 50 5.22 -1.48 -13.91
CA SER A 50 6.53 -1.37 -13.28
C SER A 50 6.57 -0.14 -12.36
N GLY A 51 7.13 -0.28 -11.16
CA GLY A 51 7.27 0.81 -10.18
C GLY A 51 6.35 0.67 -8.97
N LEU A 52 6.50 1.58 -8.02
CA LEU A 52 5.69 1.60 -6.79
C LEU A 52 4.31 2.21 -7.07
N SER A 53 3.26 1.61 -6.51
CA SER A 53 1.91 2.16 -6.57
C SER A 53 1.73 3.29 -5.55
N PHE A 54 0.72 4.15 -5.74
CA PHE A 54 0.42 5.21 -4.75
C PHE A 54 0.03 4.67 -3.36
N ARG A 55 -0.50 3.45 -3.27
CA ARG A 55 -0.86 2.83 -1.98
C ARG A 55 0.34 2.64 -1.07
N ILE A 56 1.53 2.46 -1.65
CA ILE A 56 2.78 2.33 -0.90
C ILE A 56 3.13 3.67 -0.23
N PHE A 57 2.95 4.78 -0.95
CA PHE A 57 3.19 6.12 -0.41
C PHE A 57 2.12 6.54 0.61
N ASP A 58 0.86 6.16 0.41
CA ASP A 58 -0.18 6.35 1.43
C ASP A 58 0.15 5.58 2.72
N ALA A 59 0.60 4.34 2.60
CA ALA A 59 1.04 3.54 3.74
C ALA A 59 2.23 4.18 4.48
N LEU A 60 3.22 4.67 3.73
CA LEU A 60 4.38 5.40 4.28
C LEU A 60 3.93 6.66 5.03
N CYS A 61 3.07 7.47 4.41
CA CYS A 61 2.57 8.73 4.98
C CYS A 61 1.83 8.50 6.32
N PHE A 62 0.99 7.47 6.41
CA PHE A 62 0.18 7.19 7.60
C PHE A 62 0.77 6.16 8.56
N ASN A 63 2.06 5.86 8.46
CA ASN A 63 2.76 4.89 9.32
C ASN A 63 2.08 3.50 9.33
N LYS A 64 1.65 3.03 8.17
CA LYS A 64 0.98 1.73 8.03
C LYS A 64 1.99 0.66 7.68
N LYS A 65 1.77 -0.54 8.23
CA LYS A 65 2.41 -1.74 7.69
C LYS A 65 1.93 -1.95 6.26
N LEU A 66 2.81 -2.48 5.42
CA LEU A 66 2.55 -2.79 4.03
C LEU A 66 2.83 -4.26 3.77
N ILE A 67 1.92 -4.94 3.08
CA ILE A 67 2.15 -6.24 2.47
C ILE A 67 2.20 -6.02 0.96
N THR A 68 3.25 -6.46 0.27
CA THR A 68 3.37 -6.27 -1.17
C THR A 68 4.03 -7.43 -1.89
N THR A 69 3.73 -7.63 -3.17
CA THR A 69 4.53 -8.51 -4.05
C THR A 69 5.62 -7.77 -4.81
N ASN A 70 5.76 -6.45 -4.62
CA ASN A 70 6.75 -5.65 -5.32
C ASN A 70 8.11 -5.72 -4.63
N LYS A 71 9.00 -6.61 -5.11
CA LYS A 71 10.34 -6.78 -4.52
C LYS A 71 11.22 -5.53 -4.63
N THR A 72 10.98 -4.66 -5.61
CA THR A 72 11.82 -3.47 -5.82
C THR A 72 11.77 -2.49 -4.65
N ILE A 73 10.74 -2.61 -3.78
CA ILE A 73 10.60 -1.80 -2.58
C ILE A 73 11.81 -1.90 -1.64
N GLN A 74 12.57 -2.99 -1.68
CA GLN A 74 13.80 -3.17 -0.88
C GLN A 74 14.89 -2.16 -1.21
N ASN A 75 14.84 -1.55 -2.41
CA ASN A 75 15.84 -0.60 -2.88
C ASN A 75 15.54 0.85 -2.45
N TYR A 76 14.48 1.08 -1.68
CA TYR A 76 14.07 2.41 -1.22
C TYR A 76 14.52 2.62 0.23
N ASP A 77 14.92 3.86 0.54
CA ASP A 77 15.44 4.28 1.86
C ASP A 77 14.42 4.16 3.02
N PHE A 78 13.13 4.12 2.72
CA PHE A 78 12.06 3.85 3.70
C PHE A 78 11.80 2.35 3.93
N TYR A 79 12.54 1.45 3.28
CA TYR A 79 12.37 0.02 3.51
C TYR A 79 12.77 -0.37 4.93
N HIS A 80 11.86 -1.01 5.64
CA HIS A 80 12.14 -1.63 6.92
C HIS A 80 11.37 -2.95 7.06
N PRO A 81 12.00 -4.08 7.42
CA PRO A 81 11.36 -5.41 7.43
C PRO A 81 10.24 -5.56 8.48
N ASN A 82 10.21 -4.71 9.51
CA ASN A 82 9.08 -4.66 10.45
C ASN A 82 7.88 -3.87 9.91
N ASN A 83 8.08 -3.05 8.88
CA ASN A 83 7.03 -2.20 8.30
C ASN A 83 6.51 -2.76 6.99
N ILE A 84 7.37 -3.43 6.21
CA ILE A 84 7.05 -3.91 4.87
C ILE A 84 7.33 -5.41 4.80
N PHE A 85 6.29 -6.18 4.51
CA PHE A 85 6.37 -7.60 4.21
C PHE A 85 6.28 -7.82 2.70
N ILE A 86 7.23 -8.56 2.15
CA ILE A 86 7.23 -8.93 0.74
C ILE A 86 6.65 -10.33 0.65
N TRP A 87 5.40 -10.41 0.19
CA TRP A 87 4.66 -11.66 0.11
C TRP A 87 5.13 -12.49 -1.07
N GLU A 88 5.73 -13.63 -0.77
CA GLU A 88 6.19 -14.62 -1.73
C GLU A 88 5.85 -16.03 -1.25
N ASN A 89 5.69 -16.96 -2.20
CA ASN A 89 5.58 -18.39 -1.94
C ASN A 89 4.47 -18.82 -0.94
N ASN A 90 3.44 -18.00 -0.76
CA ASN A 90 2.33 -18.25 0.17
C ASN A 90 2.77 -18.52 1.62
N ASN A 91 3.82 -17.85 2.10
CA ASN A 91 4.32 -18.06 3.46
C ASN A 91 3.45 -17.38 4.53
N THR A 92 2.44 -18.10 5.03
CA THR A 92 1.51 -17.61 6.06
C THR A 92 2.15 -17.44 7.43
N ASP A 93 3.12 -18.27 7.81
CA ASP A 93 3.74 -18.22 9.14
C ASP A 93 4.56 -16.94 9.31
N GLU A 94 5.39 -16.62 8.31
CA GLU A 94 6.16 -15.37 8.31
C GLU A 94 5.26 -14.13 8.27
N LEU A 95 4.10 -14.20 7.61
CA LEU A 95 3.13 -13.11 7.64
C LEU A 95 2.57 -12.92 9.06
N ILE A 96 2.20 -13.98 9.76
CA ILE A 96 1.70 -13.90 11.13
C ILE A 96 2.78 -13.25 12.03
N GLU A 97 4.03 -13.69 11.90
CA GLU A 97 5.15 -13.09 12.63
C GLU A 97 5.34 -11.61 12.29
N PHE A 98 5.29 -11.25 11.00
CA PHE A 98 5.38 -9.86 10.56
C PHE A 98 4.26 -8.99 11.16
N LEU A 99 3.03 -9.48 11.16
CA LEU A 99 1.88 -8.75 11.69
C LEU A 99 2.03 -8.48 13.20
N ALA A 100 2.69 -9.38 13.93
CA ALA A 100 2.97 -9.22 15.35
C ALA A 100 4.10 -8.23 15.67
N LYS A 101 5.02 -7.97 14.74
CA LYS A 101 6.14 -7.03 14.97
C LYS A 101 5.65 -5.59 15.18
N PRO A 102 6.26 -4.80 16.07
CA PRO A 102 5.92 -3.37 16.18
C PRO A 102 6.31 -2.61 14.91
N TYR A 103 5.56 -1.57 14.56
CA TYR A 103 5.95 -0.63 13.52
C TYR A 103 7.17 0.17 13.97
N VAL A 104 8.14 0.36 13.08
CA VAL A 104 9.34 1.17 13.33
C VAL A 104 9.15 2.53 12.65
N PRO A 105 9.10 3.65 13.40
CA PRO A 105 8.95 4.97 12.81
C PRO A 105 10.00 5.24 11.72
N ILE A 106 9.56 5.75 10.58
CA ILE A 106 10.43 6.23 9.50
C ILE A 106 10.71 7.71 9.73
N ASP A 107 11.94 8.13 9.44
CA ASP A 107 12.36 9.53 9.53
C ASP A 107 11.44 10.45 8.72
N GLU A 108 11.02 11.57 9.33
CA GLU A 108 10.10 12.52 8.68
C GLU A 108 10.71 13.16 7.43
N THR A 109 12.03 13.28 7.34
CA THR A 109 12.71 13.79 6.14
C THR A 109 12.53 12.84 4.95
N ILE A 110 12.53 11.53 5.19
CA ILE A 110 12.26 10.52 4.16
C ILE A 110 10.80 10.62 3.72
N LYS A 111 9.85 10.68 4.65
CA LYS A 111 8.43 10.87 4.31
C LYS A 111 8.20 12.15 3.53
N GLN A 112 8.83 13.25 3.95
CA GLN A 112 8.76 14.53 3.27
C GLN A 112 9.33 14.42 1.86
N TYR A 113 10.44 13.71 1.66
CA TYR A 113 11.01 13.45 0.34
C TYR A 113 9.99 12.73 -0.56
N TYR A 114 9.27 11.72 -0.09
CA TYR A 114 8.26 11.02 -0.90
C TYR A 114 6.88 11.70 -0.94
N SER A 115 6.69 12.84 -0.28
CA SER A 115 5.45 13.60 -0.36
C SER A 115 5.17 14.08 -1.78
N PHE A 116 3.88 14.14 -2.16
CA PHE A 116 3.47 14.63 -3.47
C PHE A 116 3.96 16.07 -3.72
N THR A 117 3.90 16.93 -2.69
CA THR A 117 4.40 18.31 -2.77
C THR A 117 5.90 18.37 -3.05
N ALA A 118 6.71 17.57 -2.36
CA ALA A 118 8.16 17.54 -2.62
C ALA A 118 8.47 16.96 -4.00
N TRP A 119 7.72 15.96 -4.44
CA TRP A 119 7.84 15.40 -5.79
C TRP A 119 7.56 16.43 -6.87
N ILE A 120 6.47 17.20 -6.77
CA ILE A 120 6.15 18.28 -7.71
C ILE A 120 7.28 19.32 -7.72
N LYS A 121 7.75 19.78 -6.56
CA LYS A 121 8.83 20.78 -6.47
C LYS A 121 10.14 20.30 -7.11
N ARG A 122 10.45 19.01 -7.06
CA ARG A 122 11.65 18.46 -7.71
C ARG A 122 11.54 18.41 -9.23
N ILE A 123 10.36 18.11 -9.76
CA ILE A 123 10.15 17.98 -11.21
C ILE A 123 9.85 19.33 -11.87
N LEU A 124 9.15 20.21 -11.15
CA LEU A 124 8.73 21.53 -11.61
C LEU A 124 9.24 22.59 -10.62
N PRO A 125 10.55 22.84 -10.57
CA PRO A 125 11.16 23.74 -9.57
C PRO A 125 10.72 25.20 -9.71
N ASN A 126 10.13 25.57 -10.86
CA ASN A 126 9.69 26.93 -11.18
C ASN A 126 8.17 27.03 -11.34
N LEU A 127 7.40 26.08 -10.77
CA LEU A 127 5.95 26.20 -10.70
C LEU A 127 5.59 27.04 -9.47
N ASP A 128 5.21 28.30 -9.72
CA ASP A 128 4.62 29.20 -8.72
C ASP A 128 3.12 28.92 -8.54
#